data_AF-A0A4Q9B8H2-F1
#
_entry.id   AF-A0A4Q9B8H2-F1
#
_cell.length_a   1.000
_cell.length_b   1.000
_cell.length_c   1.000
_cell.angle_alpha   90.00
_cell.angle_beta   90.00
_cell.angle_gamma   90.00
#
_symmetry.space_group_name_H-M   'P 1'
#
loop_
_entity.id
_entity.type
_entity.pdbx_description
1 polymer ?
#
loop_
_entity_poly.entity_id
_entity_poly.type
_entity_poly.pdbx_seq_one_letter_code
_entity_poly.pdbx_strand_id
1 'polypeptide(L)'
;MSQAQAFARRVRRVVLNRQGTEAQVFLEAGFLYLRQDGFARFAQGEGAEALAGFALERGGVRLRFGDGSALTLRHRLGRLRKRVYFS
;
A
#
# COMPACT_ATOMS: atom_id res chain seq x y z
N MET A 1 -18.83 1.54 1.78
CA MET A 1 -17.40 1.87 2.04
C MET A 1 -16.57 0.92 1.22
N SER A 2 -15.62 1.42 0.40
CA SER A 2 -14.77 0.51 -0.40
C SER A 2 -13.67 -0.16 0.41
N GLN A 3 -13.09 -1.22 -0.17
CA GLN A 3 -11.93 -1.91 0.37
C GLN A 3 -10.77 -0.92 0.59
N ALA A 4 -10.51 -0.01 -0.36
CA ALA A 4 -9.51 1.05 -0.18
C ALA A 4 -9.79 1.98 1.00
N GLN A 5 -11.07 2.38 1.22
CA GLN A 5 -11.44 3.22 2.36
C GLN A 5 -11.29 2.47 3.69
N ALA A 6 -11.73 1.22 3.76
CA ALA A 6 -11.62 0.38 4.94
C ALA A 6 -10.14 0.14 5.30
N PHE A 7 -9.32 -0.19 4.30
CA PHE A 7 -7.89 -0.38 4.47
C PHE A 7 -7.20 0.92 4.91
N ALA A 8 -7.52 2.06 4.29
CA ALA A 8 -6.93 3.35 4.61
C ALA A 8 -7.11 3.76 6.08
N ARG A 9 -8.22 3.38 6.73
CA ARG A 9 -8.47 3.68 8.15
C ARG A 9 -7.50 2.96 9.08
N ARG A 10 -7.10 1.74 8.71
CA ARG A 10 -6.18 0.88 9.48
C ARG A 10 -4.72 1.28 9.32
N VAL A 11 -4.34 1.90 8.19
CA VAL A 11 -2.93 2.26 7.93
C VAL A 11 -2.42 3.29 8.94
N ARG A 12 -1.32 2.98 9.61
CA ARG A 12 -0.64 3.88 10.55
C ARG A 12 0.61 4.52 9.97
N ARG A 13 1.40 3.76 9.20
CA ARG A 13 2.67 4.22 8.63
C ARG A 13 2.97 3.48 7.33
N VAL A 14 3.75 4.12 6.46
CA VAL A 14 4.40 3.43 5.35
C VAL A 14 5.90 3.68 5.40
N VAL A 15 6.68 2.63 5.18
CA VAL A 15 8.14 2.70 5.05
C VAL A 15 8.50 2.08 3.72
N LEU A 16 9.36 2.76 2.95
CA LEU A 16 9.94 2.23 1.72
C LEU A 16 11.43 1.99 1.97
N ASN A 17 11.99 0.95 1.35
CA ASN A 17 13.43 0.80 1.32
C ASN A 17 14.07 1.89 0.42
N ARG A 18 15.39 2.05 0.53
CA ARG A 18 16.13 3.08 -0.22
C ARG A 18 16.01 2.91 -1.73
N GLN A 19 15.90 1.67 -2.19
CA GLN A 19 15.82 1.27 -3.59
C GLN A 19 14.42 1.46 -4.19
N GLY A 20 13.39 1.65 -3.36
CA GLY A 20 12.00 1.72 -3.80
C GLY A 20 11.43 0.39 -4.32
N THR A 21 12.07 -0.73 -3.99
CA THR A 21 11.67 -2.08 -4.40
C THR A 21 10.88 -2.81 -3.32
N GLU A 22 10.85 -2.28 -2.09
CA GLU A 22 10.10 -2.85 -0.98
C GLU A 22 9.35 -1.76 -0.22
N ALA A 23 8.19 -2.13 0.31
CA ALA A 23 7.42 -1.30 1.22
C ALA A 23 6.79 -2.13 2.35
N GLN A 24 6.79 -1.56 3.55
CA GLN A 24 6.03 -2.04 4.71
C GLN A 24 4.93 -1.02 5.01
N VAL A 25 3.68 -1.46 4.89
CA VAL A 25 2.50 -0.69 5.27
C VAL A 25 2.07 -1.18 6.65
N PHE A 26 2.37 -0.41 7.68
CA PHE A 26 2.02 -0.74 9.05
C PHE A 26 0.54 -0.45 9.30
N LEU A 27 -0.15 -1.43 9.88
CA LEU A 27 -1.55 -1.44 10.24
C LEU A 27 -1.66 -1.53 11.78
N GLU A 28 -2.87 -1.62 12.32
CA GLU A 28 -3.08 -1.70 13.78
C GLU A 28 -2.58 -3.02 14.38
N ALA A 29 -2.76 -4.14 13.67
CA ALA A 29 -2.46 -5.48 14.17
C ALA A 29 -1.22 -6.14 13.51
N GLY A 30 -0.54 -5.43 12.61
CA GLY A 30 0.53 -6.02 11.81
C GLY A 30 0.99 -5.10 10.69
N PHE A 31 1.46 -5.71 9.60
CA PHE A 31 1.85 -4.99 8.39
C PHE A 31 1.56 -5.78 7.14
N LEU A 32 1.33 -5.04 6.06
CA LEU A 32 1.37 -5.55 4.69
C LEU A 32 2.79 -5.31 4.15
N TYR A 33 3.48 -6.38 3.80
CA TYR A 33 4.76 -6.37 3.12
C TYR A 33 4.57 -6.45 1.61
N LEU A 34 5.26 -5.58 0.88
CA LEU A 34 5.20 -5.49 -0.57
C LEU A 34 6.62 -5.47 -1.12
N ARG A 35 6.88 -6.31 -2.11
CA ARG A 35 8.12 -6.30 -2.90
C ARG A 35 7.80 -6.29 -4.38
N GLN A 36 8.43 -5.37 -5.09
CA GLN A 36 8.35 -5.27 -6.54
C GLN A 36 9.78 -5.23 -7.08
N ASP A 37 10.10 -6.17 -7.95
CA ASP A 37 11.31 -6.13 -8.77
C ASP A 37 10.94 -6.11 -10.27
N GLY A 38 11.94 -6.28 -11.15
CA GLY A 38 11.74 -6.21 -12.60
C GLY A 38 10.88 -7.34 -13.16
N PHE A 39 10.68 -8.44 -12.43
CA PHE A 39 10.08 -9.67 -12.93
C PHE A 39 8.90 -10.14 -12.09
N ALA A 40 8.81 -9.74 -10.83
CA ALA A 40 7.84 -10.24 -9.88
C ALA A 40 7.27 -9.15 -8.96
N ARG A 41 6.04 -9.40 -8.52
CA ARG A 41 5.37 -8.67 -7.45
C ARG A 41 4.95 -9.65 -6.38
N PHE A 42 5.30 -9.33 -5.14
CA PHE A 42 5.01 -10.15 -3.98
C PHE A 42 4.32 -9.30 -2.91
N ALA A 43 3.23 -9.83 -2.34
CA ALA A 43 2.51 -9.23 -1.24
C ALA A 43 2.26 -10.29 -0.17
N GLN A 44 2.50 -9.95 1.10
CA GLN A 44 2.31 -10.85 2.24
C GLN A 44 1.88 -10.06 3.48
N GLY A 45 1.12 -10.70 4.35
CA GLY A 45 0.68 -10.14 5.62
C GLY A 45 -0.73 -9.59 5.54
N GLU A 46 -1.05 -8.66 6.43
CA GLU A 46 -2.42 -8.24 6.70
C GLU A 46 -3.07 -7.54 5.49
N GLY A 47 -4.13 -8.14 4.94
CA GLY A 47 -4.89 -7.61 3.82
C GLY A 47 -4.23 -7.82 2.45
N ALA A 48 -3.23 -8.69 2.33
CA ALA A 48 -2.64 -9.07 1.05
C ALA A 48 -3.67 -9.76 0.14
N GLU A 49 -4.57 -10.55 0.73
CA GLU A 49 -5.67 -11.26 0.05
C GLU A 49 -6.71 -10.34 -0.60
N ALA A 50 -6.82 -9.09 -0.14
CA ALA A 50 -7.73 -8.10 -0.71
C ALA A 50 -7.12 -7.33 -1.89
N LEU A 51 -5.81 -7.48 -2.15
CA LEU A 51 -5.13 -6.77 -3.23
C LEU A 51 -5.36 -7.44 -4.58
N ALA A 52 -5.87 -6.66 -5.52
CA ALA A 52 -5.80 -6.99 -6.95
C ALA A 52 -4.41 -6.65 -7.55
N GLY A 53 -3.65 -5.79 -6.89
CA GLY A 53 -2.28 -5.47 -7.27
C GLY A 53 -1.73 -4.23 -6.58
N PHE A 54 -0.48 -3.89 -6.86
CA PHE A 54 0.15 -2.69 -6.33
C PHE A 54 1.27 -2.17 -7.25
N ALA A 55 1.72 -0.94 -6.98
CA ALA A 55 2.90 -0.36 -7.58
C ALA A 55 3.69 0.42 -6.53
N LEU A 56 5.00 0.20 -6.48
CA LEU A 56 5.92 1.04 -5.71
C LEU A 56 6.33 2.25 -6.56
N GLU A 57 6.07 3.45 -6.05
CA GLU A 57 6.37 4.72 -6.69
C GLU A 57 7.42 5.48 -5.89
N ARG A 58 8.02 6.51 -6.50
CA ARG A 58 8.94 7.41 -5.80
C ARG A 58 8.24 8.05 -4.59
N GLY A 59 8.60 7.60 -3.39
CA GLY A 59 8.09 8.12 -2.11
C GLY A 59 6.70 7.62 -1.71
N GLY A 60 6.20 6.52 -2.29
CA GLY A 60 4.90 5.98 -1.92
C GLY A 60 4.54 4.65 -2.58
N VAL A 61 3.36 4.17 -2.25
CA VAL A 61 2.78 2.95 -2.81
C VAL A 61 1.36 3.21 -3.27
N ARG A 62 0.99 2.63 -4.42
CA ARG A 62 -0.39 2.54 -4.88
C ARG A 62 -0.87 1.11 -4.73
N LEU A 63 -1.97 0.91 -4.01
CA LEU A 63 -2.66 -0.35 -3.83
C LEU A 63 -3.93 -0.35 -4.67
N ARG A 64 -4.23 -1.46 -5.34
CA ARG A 64 -5.48 -1.72 -6.07
C ARG A 64 -6.19 -2.89 -5.42
N PHE A 65 -7.49 -2.76 -5.25
CA PHE A 65 -8.33 -3.72 -4.54
C PHE A 65 -9.29 -4.42 -5.51
N GLY A 66 -9.83 -5.57 -5.10
CA GLY A 66 -10.72 -6.38 -5.95
C GLY A 66 -12.03 -5.68 -6.32
N ASP A 67 -12.49 -4.72 -5.51
CA ASP A 67 -13.68 -3.91 -5.76
C ASP A 67 -13.44 -2.73 -6.74
N GLY A 68 -12.28 -2.68 -7.41
CA GLY A 68 -11.91 -1.62 -8.34
C GLY A 68 -11.45 -0.32 -7.66
N SER A 69 -11.50 -0.23 -6.34
CA SER A 69 -10.99 0.93 -5.60
C SER A 69 -9.46 0.91 -5.49
N ALA A 70 -8.86 2.08 -5.30
CA ALA A 70 -7.42 2.24 -5.16
C ALA A 70 -7.04 3.16 -3.99
N LEU A 71 -5.91 2.85 -3.35
CA LEU A 71 -5.35 3.65 -2.26
C LEU A 71 -3.92 4.04 -2.59
N THR A 72 -3.63 5.33 -2.60
CA THR A 72 -2.26 5.85 -2.68
C THR A 72 -1.80 6.29 -1.30
N LEU A 73 -0.69 5.73 -0.83
CA LEU A 73 0.00 6.09 0.40
C LEU A 73 1.31 6.78 0.02
N ARG A 74 1.54 8.00 0.50
CA ARG A 74 2.79 8.74 0.27
C ARG A 74 3.41 9.17 1.58
N HIS A 75 4.72 9.09 1.66
CA HIS A 75 5.48 9.69 2.75
C HIS A 75 6.06 11.03 2.26
N ARG A 76 5.50 12.14 2.74
CA ARG A 76 5.97 13.49 2.38
C ARG A 76 6.28 14.28 3.65
N LEU A 77 7.53 14.73 3.80
CA LEU A 77 7.99 15.53 4.94
C LEU A 77 7.71 14.87 6.31
N GLY A 78 8.01 13.58 6.44
CA GLY A 78 7.76 12.85 7.70
C GLY A 78 6.29 12.51 7.97
N ARG A 79 5.36 12.87 7.07
CA ARG A 79 3.93 12.65 7.25
C ARG A 79 3.38 11.68 6.22
N LEU A 80 2.55 10.76 6.70
CA LEU A 80 1.75 9.87 5.86
C LEU A 80 0.59 10.65 5.23
N ARG A 81 0.49 10.63 3.91
CA ARG A 81 -0.66 11.10 3.14
C ARG A 81 -1.39 9.92 2.53
N LYS A 82 -2.71 9.87 2.71
CA LYS A 82 -3.59 8.83 2.16
C LYS A 82 -4.51 9.47 1.14
N ARG A 83 -4.67 8.86 -0.04
CA ARG A 83 -5.64 9.28 -1.06
C ARG A 83 -6.36 8.06 -1.59
N VAL A 84 -7.69 8.07 -1.50
CA VAL A 84 -8.55 7.00 -2.01
C VAL A 84 -9.14 7.45 -3.34
N TYR A 85 -9.19 6.52 -4.29
CA TYR A 85 -9.78 6.71 -5.61
C TYR A 85 -10.72 5.54 -5.92
N PHE A 86 -11.68 5.81 -6.79
CA PHE A 86 -12.46 4.79 -7.47
C PHE A 86 -12.12 4.84 -8.96
N SER A 87 -12.00 3.67 -9.58
CA SER A 87 -11.89 3.52 -11.03
C SER A 87 -13.28 3.55 -11.65
#